data_AF-A0AAW2CFJ2-F1
#
_entry.id   AF-A0AAW2CFJ2-F1
#
_cell.length_a   1.000
_cell.length_b   1.000
_cell.length_c   1.000
_cell.angle_alpha   90.00
_cell.angle_beta   90.00
_cell.angle_gamma   90.00
#
_symmetry.space_group_name_H-M   'P 1'
#
loop_
_entity.id
_entity.type
_entity.pdbx_description
1 polymer ?
#
loop_
_entity_poly.entity_id
_entity_poly.type
_entity_poly.pdbx_seq_one_letter_code
_entity_poly.pdbx_strand_id
1 'polypeptide(L)'
;VCSVVDSAELCRNTHPDREFVKEANKASMRINEYLHYLNTNHTLYDAGRKAEQENHLLTEEAQRAAHYLRVDSERGGIHLSVDKFDRVNQLNIEISQLCREFNENIIIDPGSVDIFPSSRMPKSVHHLLKPIYRSTPGILRETVLPRDTMKEKGFRIKTDPQNLSSVELGADWVSSFMMAQP
;
A
#
# COMPACT_ATOMS: atom_id res chain seq x y z
N VAL A 1 -1.80 0.55 -26.85
CA VAL A 1 -1.10 0.41 -25.55
C VAL A 1 -2.10 0.33 -24.42
N CYS A 2 -2.91 1.37 -24.16
CA CYS A 2 -3.87 1.40 -23.05
C CYS A 2 -4.81 0.18 -23.00
N SER A 3 -5.39 -0.25 -24.13
CA SER A 3 -6.27 -1.44 -24.15
C SER A 3 -5.61 -2.71 -23.62
N VAL A 4 -4.29 -2.87 -23.80
CA VAL A 4 -3.54 -4.02 -23.27
C VAL A 4 -3.27 -3.85 -21.77
N VAL A 5 -2.89 -2.63 -21.34
CA VAL A 5 -2.69 -2.29 -19.93
C VAL A 5 -3.97 -2.53 -19.15
N ASP A 6 -5.08 -1.94 -19.58
CA ASP A 6 -6.37 -2.01 -18.89
C ASP A 6 -6.87 -3.46 -18.77
N SER A 7 -6.73 -4.24 -19.85
CA SER A 7 -7.12 -5.66 -19.85
C SER A 7 -6.26 -6.50 -18.91
N ALA A 8 -4.94 -6.28 -18.90
CA ALA A 8 -4.01 -7.01 -18.03
C ALA A 8 -4.21 -6.64 -16.56
N GLU A 9 -4.40 -5.35 -16.26
CA GLU A 9 -4.70 -4.86 -14.91
C GLU A 9 -6.03 -5.40 -14.40
N LEU A 10 -7.07 -5.41 -15.23
CA LEU A 10 -8.36 -5.98 -14.83
C LEU A 10 -8.24 -7.48 -14.55
N CYS A 11 -7.60 -8.22 -15.46
CA CYS A 11 -7.48 -9.67 -15.35
C CYS A 11 -6.69 -10.10 -14.11
N ARG A 12 -5.54 -9.48 -13.84
CA ARG A 12 -4.68 -9.89 -12.70
C ARG A 12 -5.33 -9.63 -11.34
N ASN A 13 -6.26 -8.68 -11.24
CA ASN A 13 -6.91 -8.30 -9.99
C ASN A 13 -8.25 -9.01 -9.74
N THR A 14 -8.92 -9.50 -10.78
CA THR A 14 -10.30 -9.99 -10.66
C THR A 14 -10.51 -11.43 -11.10
N HIS A 15 -9.60 -12.00 -11.91
CA HIS A 15 -9.84 -13.31 -12.52
C HIS A 15 -9.74 -14.44 -11.48
N PRO A 16 -10.70 -15.39 -11.44
CA PRO A 16 -10.70 -16.47 -10.45
C PRO A 16 -9.62 -17.53 -10.70
N ASP A 17 -9.25 -17.72 -11.96
CA ASP A 17 -8.19 -18.65 -12.35
C ASP A 17 -6.79 -18.04 -12.20
N ARG A 18 -5.92 -18.77 -11.50
CA ARG A 18 -4.53 -18.37 -11.19
C ARG A 18 -3.62 -18.37 -12.41
N GLU A 19 -3.89 -19.20 -13.43
CA GLU A 19 -3.07 -19.20 -14.65
C GLU A 19 -3.24 -17.89 -15.41
N PHE A 20 -4.49 -17.44 -15.58
CA PHE A 20 -4.80 -16.13 -16.17
C PHE A 20 -4.18 -14.99 -15.38
N VAL A 21 -4.30 -15.00 -14.04
CA VAL A 21 -3.66 -13.98 -13.20
C VAL A 21 -2.14 -13.95 -13.39
N LYS A 22 -1.49 -15.11 -13.51
CA LYS A 22 -0.04 -15.20 -13.72
C LYS A 22 0.37 -14.65 -15.09
N GLU A 23 -0.34 -15.00 -16.15
CA GLU A 23 -0.04 -14.50 -17.50
C GLU A 23 -0.37 -13.00 -17.63
N ALA A 24 -1.45 -12.53 -17.01
CA ALA A 24 -1.79 -11.11 -16.94
C ALA A 24 -0.72 -10.30 -16.18
N ASN A 25 -0.17 -10.84 -15.10
CA ASN A 25 0.98 -10.23 -14.41
C ASN A 25 2.20 -10.10 -15.33
N LYS A 26 2.55 -11.16 -16.08
CA LYS A 26 3.66 -11.10 -17.06
C LYS A 26 3.40 -10.06 -18.15
N ALA A 27 2.17 -9.97 -18.64
CA ALA A 27 1.77 -8.96 -19.63
C ALA A 27 1.90 -7.53 -19.05
N SER A 28 1.43 -7.31 -17.82
CA SER A 28 1.57 -6.02 -17.11
C SER A 28 3.05 -5.63 -16.90
N MET A 29 3.92 -6.59 -16.55
CA MET A 29 5.36 -6.31 -16.45
C MET A 29 5.98 -5.88 -17.79
N ARG A 30 5.72 -6.63 -18.87
CA ARG A 30 6.26 -6.32 -20.20
C ARG A 30 5.75 -4.98 -20.74
N ILE A 31 4.48 -4.65 -20.53
CA ILE A 31 3.93 -3.39 -21.00
C ILE A 31 4.48 -2.20 -20.21
N ASN A 32 4.78 -2.37 -18.91
CA ASN A 32 5.44 -1.34 -18.11
C ASN A 32 6.88 -1.07 -18.58
N GLU A 33 7.65 -2.11 -18.93
CA GLU A 33 8.98 -1.93 -19.55
C GLU A 33 8.88 -1.16 -20.87
N TYR A 34 7.91 -1.51 -21.71
CA TYR A 34 7.69 -0.81 -22.98
C TYR A 34 7.25 0.65 -22.77
N LEU A 35 6.38 0.93 -21.81
CA LEU A 35 5.98 2.29 -21.44
C LEU A 35 7.16 3.11 -20.94
N HIS A 36 8.03 2.52 -20.12
CA HIS A 36 9.24 3.18 -19.66
C HIS A 36 10.16 3.57 -20.82
N TYR A 37 10.35 2.66 -21.79
CA TYR A 37 11.09 2.96 -23.01
C TYR A 37 10.48 4.12 -23.80
N LEU A 38 9.14 4.14 -23.98
CA LEU A 38 8.47 5.24 -24.68
C LEU A 38 8.63 6.58 -23.95
N ASN A 39 8.47 6.59 -22.63
CA ASN A 39 8.54 7.80 -21.81
C ASN A 39 9.95 8.38 -21.69
N THR A 40 10.98 7.59 -22.02
CA THR A 40 12.40 8.01 -22.01
C THR A 40 12.97 8.19 -23.42
N ASN A 41 12.13 8.12 -24.45
CA ASN A 41 12.57 8.22 -25.84
C ASN A 41 12.71 9.69 -26.29
N HIS A 42 13.94 10.13 -26.52
CA HIS A 42 14.24 11.50 -26.97
C HIS A 42 13.61 11.87 -28.32
N THR A 43 13.48 10.91 -29.25
CA THR A 43 12.86 11.17 -30.55
C THR A 43 11.38 11.52 -30.41
N LEU A 44 10.66 10.83 -29.52
CA LEU A 44 9.26 11.12 -29.23
C LEU A 44 9.11 12.47 -28.51
N TYR A 45 10.01 12.76 -27.56
CA TYR A 45 10.03 14.05 -26.86
C TYR A 45 10.29 15.23 -27.80
N ASP A 46 11.29 15.12 -28.68
CA ASP A 46 11.61 16.17 -29.64
C ASP A 46 10.47 16.40 -30.64
N ALA A 47 9.80 15.32 -31.09
CA ALA A 47 8.64 15.41 -31.95
C ALA A 47 7.46 16.12 -31.24
N GLY A 48 7.17 15.76 -29.98
CA GLY A 48 6.12 16.39 -29.18
C GLY A 48 6.39 17.89 -28.91
N ARG A 49 7.64 18.22 -28.56
CA ARG A 49 8.07 19.61 -28.36
C ARG A 49 7.96 20.43 -29.63
N LYS A 50 8.33 19.86 -30.79
CA LYS A 50 8.18 20.52 -32.09
C LYS A 50 6.70 20.76 -32.43
N ALA A 51 5.85 19.75 -32.24
CA ALA A 51 4.41 19.87 -32.48
C ALA A 51 3.77 20.97 -31.61
N GLU A 52 4.17 21.09 -30.35
CA GLU A 52 3.73 22.16 -29.45
C GLU A 52 4.29 23.55 -29.84
N GLN A 53 5.42 23.64 -30.54
CA GLN A 53 5.91 24.92 -31.06
C GLN A 53 5.18 25.34 -32.34
N GLU A 54 4.80 24.37 -33.17
CA GLU A 54 4.08 24.54 -34.43
C GLU A 54 2.55 24.57 -34.23
N ASN A 55 2.08 25.18 -33.12
CA ASN A 55 0.67 25.18 -32.66
C ASN A 55 -0.37 25.59 -33.70
N HIS A 56 -0.01 26.39 -34.70
CA HIS A 56 -0.91 26.87 -35.76
C HIS A 56 -1.43 25.74 -36.67
N LEU A 57 -0.84 24.54 -36.62
CA LEU A 57 -1.23 23.37 -37.40
C LEU A 57 -2.10 22.38 -36.62
N LEU A 58 -2.35 22.63 -35.33
CA LEU A 58 -3.03 21.70 -34.43
C LEU A 58 -4.43 22.20 -34.05
N THR A 59 -5.32 21.24 -33.76
CA THR A 59 -6.55 21.53 -33.03
C THR A 59 -6.20 21.91 -31.58
N GLU A 60 -7.10 22.60 -30.87
CA GLU A 60 -6.87 22.94 -29.47
C GLU A 60 -6.61 21.71 -28.59
N GLU A 61 -7.30 20.60 -28.88
CA GLU A 61 -7.10 19.34 -28.16
C GLU A 61 -5.70 18.77 -28.43
N ALA A 62 -5.27 18.74 -29.69
CA ALA A 62 -3.94 18.25 -30.05
C ALA A 62 -2.83 19.11 -29.44
N GLN A 63 -3.03 20.43 -29.39
CA GLN A 63 -2.12 21.36 -28.70
C GLN A 63 -2.02 21.04 -27.20
N ARG A 64 -3.16 20.85 -26.51
CA ARG A 64 -3.16 20.45 -25.10
C ARG A 64 -2.47 19.10 -24.89
N ALA A 65 -2.74 18.13 -25.76
CA ALA A 65 -2.09 16.81 -25.68
C ALA A 65 -0.57 16.90 -25.84
N ALA A 66 -0.08 17.67 -26.82
CA ALA A 66 1.35 17.89 -27.02
C ALA A 66 2.00 18.55 -25.80
N HIS A 67 1.34 19.56 -25.23
CA HIS A 67 1.79 20.22 -24.00
C HIS A 67 1.94 19.24 -22.84
N TYR A 68 0.91 18.45 -22.55
CA TYR A 68 0.96 17.48 -21.44
C TYR A 68 2.00 16.37 -21.68
N LEU A 69 2.14 15.88 -22.92
CA LEU A 69 3.17 14.89 -23.25
C LEU A 69 4.59 15.44 -23.01
N ARG A 70 4.86 16.70 -23.37
CA ARG A 70 6.15 17.35 -23.08
C ARG A 70 6.36 17.48 -21.57
N VAL A 71 5.37 18.01 -20.85
CA VAL A 71 5.43 18.21 -19.40
C VAL A 71 5.67 16.89 -18.65
N ASP A 72 4.97 15.82 -19.01
CA ASP A 72 5.15 14.50 -18.39
C ASP A 72 6.55 13.93 -18.65
N SER A 73 7.05 14.07 -19.88
CA SER A 73 8.41 13.64 -20.23
C SER A 73 9.47 14.43 -19.44
N GLU A 74 9.27 15.73 -19.28
CA GLU A 74 10.16 16.60 -18.50
C GLU A 74 10.11 16.30 -17.00
N ARG A 75 8.94 15.94 -16.47
CA ARG A 75 8.80 15.44 -15.10
C ARG A 75 9.59 14.15 -14.87
N GLY A 76 9.72 13.32 -15.91
CA GLY A 76 10.62 12.16 -15.95
C GLY A 76 12.10 12.52 -16.07
N GLY A 77 12.46 13.79 -16.24
CA GLY A 77 13.83 14.27 -16.31
C GLY A 77 14.48 14.20 -17.68
N ILE A 78 13.73 13.91 -18.77
CA ILE A 78 14.31 13.70 -20.12
C ILE A 78 15.08 14.91 -20.67
N HIS A 79 14.80 16.10 -20.16
CA HIS A 79 15.43 17.36 -20.57
C HIS A 79 16.70 17.68 -19.80
N LEU A 80 17.01 16.89 -18.76
CA LEU A 80 18.15 17.12 -17.89
C LEU A 80 19.46 16.70 -18.57
N SER A 81 20.58 17.24 -18.10
CA SER A 81 21.91 16.73 -18.46
C SER A 81 22.09 15.31 -17.94
N VAL A 82 22.98 14.54 -18.58
CA VAL A 82 23.28 13.15 -18.21
C VAL A 82 23.53 13.00 -16.71
N ASP A 83 24.42 13.81 -16.13
CA ASP A 83 24.73 13.74 -14.68
C ASP A 83 23.51 13.92 -13.76
N LYS A 84 22.59 14.82 -14.14
CA LYS A 84 21.37 15.08 -13.37
C LYS A 84 20.34 13.97 -13.58
N PHE A 85 20.22 13.47 -14.81
CA PHE A 85 19.34 12.36 -15.14
C PHE A 85 19.77 11.08 -14.41
N ASP A 86 21.07 10.78 -14.37
CA ASP A 86 21.63 9.67 -13.61
C ASP A 86 21.34 9.79 -12.13
N ARG A 87 21.45 11.01 -11.56
CA ARG A 87 21.09 11.26 -10.16
C ARG A 87 19.60 11.03 -9.91
N VAL A 88 18.72 11.43 -10.81
CA VAL A 88 17.27 11.17 -10.71
C VAL A 88 16.98 9.67 -10.75
N ASN A 89 17.60 8.93 -11.67
CA ASN A 89 17.44 7.48 -11.76
C ASN A 89 17.90 6.78 -10.48
N GLN A 90 19.06 7.18 -9.94
CA GLN A 90 19.58 6.66 -8.68
C GLN A 90 18.60 6.89 -7.52
N LEU A 91 18.05 8.11 -7.40
CA LEU A 91 17.06 8.43 -6.36
C LEU A 91 15.75 7.63 -6.54
N ASN A 92 15.28 7.42 -7.77
CA ASN A 92 14.09 6.62 -8.05
C ASN A 92 14.28 5.15 -7.66
N ILE A 93 15.48 4.59 -7.87
CA ILE A 93 15.84 3.25 -7.42
C ILE A 93 15.82 3.18 -5.89
N GLU A 94 16.45 4.15 -5.21
CA GLU A 94 16.46 4.23 -3.75
C GLU A 94 15.05 4.33 -3.15
N ILE A 95 14.19 5.20 -3.72
CA ILE A 95 12.78 5.31 -3.32
C ILE A 95 12.06 3.97 -3.47
N SER A 96 12.22 3.32 -4.63
CA SER A 96 11.58 2.03 -4.90
C SER A 96 12.02 0.95 -3.92
N GLN A 97 13.30 0.94 -3.55
CA GLN A 97 13.85 0.01 -2.57
C GLN A 97 13.30 0.27 -1.16
N LEU A 98 13.26 1.54 -0.73
CA LEU A 98 12.68 1.95 0.55
C LEU A 98 11.19 1.61 0.63
N CYS A 99 10.42 1.81 -0.45
CA CYS A 99 9.02 1.41 -0.51
C CYS A 99 8.86 -0.11 -0.37
N ARG A 100 9.73 -0.91 -0.99
CA ARG A 100 9.71 -2.36 -0.84
C ARG A 100 9.99 -2.77 0.60
N GLU A 101 11.05 -2.22 1.20
CA GLU A 101 11.44 -2.48 2.59
C GLU A 101 10.32 -2.09 3.57
N PHE A 102 9.69 -0.94 3.37
CA PHE A 102 8.55 -0.50 4.17
C PHE A 102 7.40 -1.52 4.12
N ASN A 103 7.03 -1.98 2.93
CA ASN A 103 5.98 -2.99 2.77
C ASN A 103 6.37 -4.34 3.39
N GLU A 104 7.63 -4.77 3.23
CA GLU A 104 8.15 -5.99 3.86
C GLU A 104 8.09 -5.90 5.38
N ASN A 105 8.49 -4.77 5.97
CA ASN A 105 8.49 -4.54 7.41
C ASN A 105 7.07 -4.63 8.01
N ILE A 106 6.06 -4.07 7.33
CA ILE A 106 4.64 -4.18 7.75
C ILE A 106 4.19 -5.64 7.83
N ILE A 107 4.66 -6.49 6.92
CA ILE A 107 4.29 -7.91 6.87
C ILE A 107 5.06 -8.73 7.92
N ILE A 108 6.35 -8.44 8.10
CA ILE A 108 7.25 -9.22 8.97
C ILE A 108 6.95 -8.97 10.45
N ASP A 109 6.78 -7.71 10.84
CA ASP A 109 6.44 -7.34 12.21
C ASP A 109 5.15 -6.50 12.22
N PRO A 110 3.98 -7.14 12.15
CA PRO A 110 2.72 -6.42 12.17
C PRO A 110 2.50 -5.68 13.50
N GLY A 111 3.25 -6.02 14.57
CA GLY A 111 3.03 -5.53 15.92
C GLY A 111 1.91 -6.27 16.67
N SER A 112 1.59 -5.76 17.87
CA SER A 112 0.47 -6.28 18.66
C SER A 112 -0.11 -5.25 19.62
N VAL A 113 -1.41 -5.35 19.89
CA VAL A 113 -2.13 -4.55 20.88
C VAL A 113 -2.57 -5.43 22.04
N ASP A 114 -2.27 -4.98 23.25
CA ASP A 114 -2.65 -5.66 24.49
C ASP A 114 -3.89 -4.99 25.11
N ILE A 115 -4.97 -5.75 25.29
CA ILE A 115 -6.24 -5.27 25.82
C ILE A 115 -6.47 -5.84 27.22
N PHE A 116 -6.62 -4.95 28.20
CA PHE A 116 -6.97 -5.26 29.59
C PHE A 116 -8.14 -4.38 30.06
N PRO A 117 -9.04 -4.88 30.92
CA PRO A 117 -9.21 -6.31 31.29
C PRO A 117 -9.79 -7.14 30.14
N SER A 118 -9.71 -8.47 30.24
CA SER A 118 -10.28 -9.40 29.25
C SER A 118 -11.78 -9.23 29.01
N SER A 119 -12.51 -8.56 29.91
CA SER A 119 -13.93 -8.22 29.74
C SER A 119 -14.20 -7.15 28.68
N ARG A 120 -13.20 -6.40 28.22
CA ARG A 120 -13.33 -5.44 27.11
C ARG A 120 -13.45 -6.12 25.74
N MET A 121 -13.16 -7.43 25.66
CA MET A 121 -13.28 -8.21 24.44
C MET A 121 -14.54 -9.09 24.46
N PRO A 122 -15.32 -9.14 23.37
CA PRO A 122 -16.46 -10.04 23.24
C PRO A 122 -16.05 -11.50 23.44
N LYS A 123 -16.86 -12.27 24.16
CA LYS A 123 -16.58 -13.70 24.44
C LYS A 123 -16.45 -14.54 23.16
N SER A 124 -17.17 -14.14 22.09
CA SER A 124 -17.14 -14.81 20.79
C SER A 124 -15.73 -14.88 20.20
N VAL A 125 -14.88 -13.88 20.43
CA VAL A 125 -13.52 -13.84 19.85
C VAL A 125 -12.42 -14.34 20.78
N HIS A 126 -12.74 -14.72 22.02
CA HIS A 126 -11.69 -15.15 22.99
C HIS A 126 -10.88 -16.34 22.50
N HIS A 127 -11.47 -17.23 21.70
CA HIS A 127 -10.80 -18.40 21.13
C HIS A 127 -9.80 -18.05 20.00
N LEU A 128 -9.92 -16.86 19.42
CA LEU A 128 -9.03 -16.34 18.38
C LEU A 128 -7.83 -15.56 18.97
N LEU A 129 -7.84 -15.28 20.27
CA LEU A 129 -6.90 -14.35 20.91
C LEU A 129 -5.95 -15.06 21.87
N LYS A 130 -4.71 -14.57 21.93
CA LYS A 130 -3.72 -15.08 22.88
C LYS A 130 -3.92 -14.43 24.26
N PRO A 131 -4.19 -15.20 25.33
CA PRO A 131 -4.32 -14.63 26.66
C PRO A 131 -2.97 -14.14 27.18
N ILE A 132 -2.99 -13.00 27.85
CA ILE A 132 -1.84 -12.39 28.53
C ILE A 132 -2.23 -12.00 29.96
N TYR A 133 -1.23 -11.88 30.83
CA TYR A 133 -1.46 -11.58 32.24
C TYR A 133 -0.49 -10.49 32.67
N ARG A 134 -1.00 -9.46 33.38
CA ARG A 134 -0.16 -8.44 34.00
C ARG A 134 -0.35 -8.43 35.52
N SER A 135 0.72 -8.13 36.24
CA SER A 135 0.67 -7.97 37.68
C SER A 135 0.30 -6.52 37.98
N THR A 136 -0.83 -6.30 38.64
CA THR A 136 -1.24 -4.96 39.05
C THR A 136 -0.52 -4.62 40.36
N PRO A 137 0.25 -3.51 40.46
CA PRO A 137 0.78 -3.08 41.75
C PRO A 137 -0.42 -2.64 42.60
N GLY A 138 -0.77 -3.44 43.62
CA GLY A 138 -1.82 -3.06 44.55
C GLY A 138 -1.49 -1.73 45.22
N ILE A 139 -2.37 -0.75 45.08
CA ILE A 139 -2.37 0.50 45.84
C ILE A 139 -2.27 0.13 47.33
N LEU A 140 -1.26 0.67 48.00
CA LEU A 140 -0.96 0.47 49.41
C LEU A 140 -2.20 0.75 50.27
N ARG A 141 -2.72 -0.29 50.92
CA ARG A 141 -3.29 -0.18 52.26
C ARG A 141 -2.62 -1.24 53.12
N GLU A 142 -1.98 -0.77 54.18
CA GLU A 142 -1.30 -1.57 55.19
C GLU A 142 -2.24 -2.65 55.72
N THR A 143 -1.97 -3.91 55.39
CA THR A 143 -2.26 -5.04 56.27
C THR A 143 -1.49 -6.27 55.78
N VAL A 144 -0.75 -6.86 56.70
CA VAL A 144 0.17 -7.98 56.51
C VAL A 144 -0.64 -9.25 56.24
N LEU A 145 -0.63 -9.74 55.00
CA LEU A 145 -0.98 -11.13 54.62
C LEU A 145 -0.17 -11.56 53.38
N PRO A 146 0.07 -12.87 53.17
CA PRO A 146 0.87 -13.37 52.06
C PRO A 146 0.21 -12.95 50.74
N ARG A 147 0.92 -12.14 49.96
CA ARG A 147 0.38 -11.40 48.82
C ARG A 147 0.11 -12.34 47.66
N ASP A 148 -1.13 -12.79 47.49
CA ASP A 148 -1.60 -13.30 46.21
C ASP A 148 -1.57 -12.14 45.22
N THR A 149 -0.51 -12.04 44.41
CA THR A 149 -0.46 -11.10 43.29
C THR A 149 -1.62 -11.42 42.35
N MET A 150 -2.72 -10.66 42.43
CA MET A 150 -3.82 -10.78 41.47
C MET A 150 -3.29 -10.46 40.07
N LYS A 151 -3.18 -11.49 39.24
CA LYS A 151 -2.81 -11.37 37.83
C LYS A 151 -4.06 -10.99 37.04
N GLU A 152 -4.10 -9.77 36.51
CA GLU A 152 -5.18 -9.32 35.64
C GLU A 152 -5.03 -9.99 34.27
N LYS A 153 -6.08 -10.71 33.82
CA LYS A 153 -6.12 -11.34 32.51
C LYS A 153 -6.48 -10.32 31.43
N GLY A 154 -5.79 -10.37 30.31
CA GLY A 154 -6.07 -9.63 29.08
C GLY A 154 -5.87 -10.48 27.84
N PHE A 155 -5.96 -9.86 26.67
CA PHE A 155 -5.74 -10.50 25.37
C PHE A 155 -4.75 -9.69 24.53
N ARG A 156 -3.86 -10.40 23.82
CA ARG A 156 -3.00 -9.82 22.79
C ARG A 156 -3.58 -10.08 21.42
N ILE A 157 -3.78 -9.02 20.66
CA ILE A 157 -4.22 -9.05 19.26
C ILE A 157 -2.99 -8.75 18.40
N LYS A 158 -2.65 -9.64 17.46
CA LYS A 158 -1.68 -9.29 16.42
C LYS A 158 -2.36 -8.42 15.38
N THR A 159 -1.67 -7.38 14.93
CA THR A 159 -2.21 -6.38 14.00
C THR A 159 -2.02 -6.76 12.54
N ASP A 160 -1.76 -8.05 12.24
CA ASP A 160 -1.72 -8.51 10.85
C ASP A 160 -3.14 -8.57 10.25
N PRO A 161 -3.29 -8.36 8.92
CA PRO A 161 -4.59 -8.25 8.28
C PRO A 161 -5.50 -9.47 8.48
N GLN A 162 -4.93 -10.69 8.56
CA GLN A 162 -5.72 -11.91 8.71
C GLN A 162 -6.31 -12.03 10.11
N ASN A 163 -5.50 -11.78 11.15
CA ASN A 163 -5.99 -11.79 12.53
C ASN A 163 -6.98 -10.65 12.77
N LEU A 164 -6.73 -9.45 12.25
CA LEU A 164 -7.67 -8.33 12.37
C LEU A 164 -9.01 -8.63 11.69
N SER A 165 -8.99 -9.10 10.44
CA SER A 165 -10.23 -9.46 9.73
C SER A 165 -11.02 -10.55 10.48
N SER A 166 -10.33 -11.55 11.03
CA SER A 166 -10.97 -12.62 11.80
C SER A 166 -11.59 -12.11 13.11
N VAL A 167 -10.92 -11.17 13.79
CA VAL A 167 -11.41 -10.55 15.02
C VAL A 167 -12.58 -9.61 14.72
N GLU A 168 -12.52 -8.82 13.65
CA GLU A 168 -13.59 -7.91 13.22
C GLU A 168 -14.87 -8.68 12.84
N LEU A 169 -14.71 -9.76 12.06
CA LEU A 169 -15.81 -10.66 11.69
C LEU A 169 -16.37 -11.39 12.91
N GLY A 170 -15.51 -11.94 13.77
CA GLY A 170 -15.94 -12.72 14.94
C GLY A 170 -16.54 -11.89 16.08
N ALA A 171 -16.31 -10.58 16.10
CA ALA A 171 -16.89 -9.67 17.08
C ALA A 171 -18.06 -8.84 16.54
N ASP A 172 -18.60 -9.18 15.36
CA ASP A 172 -19.76 -8.51 14.74
C ASP A 172 -19.59 -6.98 14.58
N TRP A 173 -18.36 -6.46 14.57
CA TRP A 173 -18.08 -5.02 14.49
C TRP A 173 -18.58 -4.39 13.19
N VAL A 174 -18.71 -5.20 12.13
CA VAL A 174 -19.21 -4.77 10.82
C VAL A 174 -20.60 -4.14 10.92
N SER A 175 -21.43 -4.57 11.88
CA SER A 175 -22.77 -3.98 12.07
C SER A 175 -22.74 -2.67 12.88
N SER A 176 -21.70 -2.41 13.69
CA SER A 176 -21.60 -1.20 14.50
C SER A 176 -20.78 -0.09 13.84
N PHE A 177 -19.79 -0.42 13.00
CA PHE A 177 -18.99 0.59 12.30
C PHE A 177 -19.76 1.24 11.14
N MET A 178 -20.61 0.49 10.43
CA MET A 178 -21.53 1.06 9.43
C MET A 178 -22.64 1.95 10.03
N MET A 179 -22.90 1.86 11.34
CA MET A 179 -23.86 2.73 12.03
C MET A 179 -23.20 3.93 12.72
N ALA A 180 -21.88 4.07 12.62
CA ALA A 180 -21.10 5.13 13.28
C ALA A 180 -20.39 6.07 12.30
N GLN A 181 -20.89 6.21 11.07
CA GLN A 181 -20.60 7.39 10.26
C GLN A 181 -21.77 8.38 10.37
N PRO A 182 -21.52 9.68 10.67
CA PRO A 182 -22.55 10.72 10.63
C PRO A 182 -23.04 11.01 9.21
#